data_AF-A0A394DDY3-F1
#
_entry.id   AF-A0A394DDY3-F1
#
_cell.length_a   1.000
_cell.length_b   1.000
_cell.length_c   1.000
_cell.angle_alpha   90.00
_cell.angle_beta   90.00
_cell.angle_gamma   90.00
#
_symmetry.space_group_name_H-M   'P 1'
#
loop_
_entity.id
_entity.type
_entity.pdbx_description
1 polymer ?
#
loop_
_entity_poly.entity_id
_entity_poly.type
_entity_poly.pdbx_seq_one_letter_code
_entity_poly.pdbx_strand_id
1 'polypeptide(L)'
;MRIVESVGEGVKDLEPGDHVLLVFTVMINDGKSRFSINGKPIYLFVGTSTFSEYTVVHVGCLAKINSAAPLDKVCILSFGISTGLGATLNVPKPTKGSSVAIFGLGVVAFVD
;
A
#
# COMPACT_ATOMS: atom_id res chain seq x y z
N MET A 1 -9.27 4.59 -5.85
CA MET A 1 -8.96 3.81 -7.06
C MET A 1 -7.53 4.11 -7.45
N ARG A 2 -6.68 3.11 -7.73
CA ARG A 2 -5.26 3.36 -8.05
C ARG A 2 -4.91 2.63 -9.35
N ILE A 3 -4.95 3.41 -10.41
CA ILE A 3 -4.54 3.03 -11.76
C ILE A 3 -3.31 3.87 -12.06
N VAL A 4 -2.29 3.27 -12.68
CA VAL A 4 -1.10 4.01 -13.12
C VAL A 4 -1.51 4.99 -14.21
N GLU A 5 -1.26 6.28 -13.98
CA GLU A 5 -1.53 7.34 -14.96
C GLU A 5 -0.31 7.56 -15.86
N SER A 6 0.88 7.62 -15.27
CA SER A 6 2.15 7.75 -15.97
C SER A 6 3.28 7.08 -15.19
N VAL A 7 4.39 6.80 -15.88
CA VAL A 7 5.58 6.17 -15.28
C VAL A 7 6.81 7.05 -15.50
N GLY A 8 7.67 7.11 -14.49
CA GLY A 8 8.94 7.84 -14.57
C GLY A 8 9.99 7.11 -15.42
N GLU A 9 11.03 7.84 -15.81
CA GLU A 9 12.15 7.28 -16.56
C GLU A 9 12.79 6.09 -15.81
N GLY A 10 13.11 5.02 -16.54
CA GLY A 10 13.75 3.82 -16.00
C GLY A 10 12.80 2.80 -15.36
N VAL A 11 11.52 3.13 -15.16
CA VAL A 11 10.49 2.16 -14.74
C VAL A 11 10.11 1.27 -15.92
N LYS A 12 10.27 -0.05 -15.77
CA LYS A 12 9.99 -1.03 -16.84
C LYS A 12 8.84 -1.98 -16.52
N ASP A 13 8.52 -2.14 -15.24
CA ASP A 13 7.58 -3.16 -14.76
C ASP A 13 6.14 -2.65 -14.64
N LEU A 14 5.90 -1.40 -15.06
CA LEU A 14 4.61 -0.71 -14.98
C LEU A 14 4.35 0.06 -16.26
N GLU A 15 3.08 0.17 -16.62
CA GLU A 15 2.60 1.00 -17.72
C GLU A 15 1.29 1.71 -17.35
N PRO A 16 0.95 2.83 -18.02
CA PRO A 16 -0.35 3.48 -17.85
C PRO A 16 -1.52 2.50 -18.03
N GLY A 17 -2.48 2.55 -17.12
CA GLY A 17 -3.62 1.62 -17.08
C GLY A 17 -3.45 0.44 -16.12
N ASP A 18 -2.23 0.16 -15.64
CA ASP A 18 -2.02 -0.91 -14.67
C ASP A 18 -2.75 -0.65 -13.35
N HIS A 19 -3.39 -1.69 -12.83
CA HIS A 19 -3.97 -1.67 -11.50
C HIS A 19 -2.87 -1.93 -10.47
N VAL A 20 -2.79 -1.07 -9.46
CA VAL A 20 -1.75 -1.15 -8.43
C VAL A 20 -2.33 -1.01 -7.03
N LEU A 21 -1.71 -1.71 -6.09
CA LEU A 21 -1.95 -1.55 -4.66
C LEU A 21 -0.73 -0.85 -4.05
N LEU A 22 -0.96 0.24 -3.34
CA LEU A 22 0.11 0.96 -2.67
C LEU A 22 0.54 0.18 -1.41
N VAL A 23 1.83 0.18 -1.12
CA VAL A 23 2.42 -0.51 0.04
C VAL A 23 3.15 0.54 0.85
N PHE A 24 2.88 0.59 2.16
CA PHE A 24 3.62 1.45 3.06
C PHE A 24 5.06 0.97 3.17
N THR A 25 5.98 1.72 2.60
CA THR A 25 7.41 1.55 2.81
C THR A 25 8.07 2.92 2.85
N VAL A 26 9.32 2.94 3.30
CA VAL A 26 10.12 4.16 3.32
C VAL A 26 10.39 4.56 1.88
N MET A 27 9.87 5.72 1.46
CA MET A 27 10.29 6.30 0.19
C MET A 27 11.78 6.63 0.27
N ILE A 28 12.56 6.01 -0.62
CA ILE A 28 13.87 6.51 -1.01
C ILE A 28 13.58 7.76 -1.86
N ASN A 29 13.68 8.95 -1.25
CA ASN A 29 13.28 10.20 -1.88
C ASN A 29 14.47 11.15 -2.05
N ASP A 30 14.38 12.01 -3.07
CA ASP A 30 15.29 13.14 -3.33
C ASP A 30 15.10 14.31 -2.35
N GLY A 31 14.39 14.09 -1.24
CA GLY A 31 14.05 15.07 -0.22
C GLY A 31 12.97 16.09 -0.62
N LYS A 32 12.45 16.05 -1.85
CA LYS A 32 11.45 17.03 -2.33
C LYS A 32 10.03 16.49 -2.23
N SER A 33 9.08 17.38 -2.01
CA SER A 33 7.67 17.04 -2.10
C SER A 33 7.19 17.06 -3.56
N ARG A 34 6.17 16.23 -3.84
CA ARG A 34 5.40 16.22 -5.10
C ARG A 34 4.06 16.93 -4.96
N PHE A 35 3.73 17.41 -3.76
CA PHE A 35 2.52 18.17 -3.48
C PHE A 35 2.88 19.60 -3.07
N SER A 36 2.14 20.57 -3.59
CA SER A 36 2.24 21.95 -3.15
C SER A 36 0.90 22.66 -3.28
N ILE A 37 0.65 23.62 -2.41
CA ILE A 37 -0.47 24.56 -2.52
C ILE A 37 0.10 25.97 -2.35
N ASN A 38 -0.20 26.87 -3.29
CA ASN A 38 0.27 28.26 -3.27
C ASN A 38 1.80 28.38 -3.10
N GLY A 39 2.57 27.49 -3.75
CA GLY A 39 4.03 27.46 -3.67
C GLY A 39 4.60 26.89 -2.37
N LYS A 40 3.77 26.49 -1.41
CA LYS A 40 4.21 25.83 -0.17
C LYS A 40 4.16 24.31 -0.32
N PRO A 41 5.24 23.58 -0.01
CA PRO A 41 5.25 22.13 -0.12
C PRO A 41 4.34 21.49 0.94
N ILE A 42 3.65 20.42 0.55
CA ILE A 42 2.85 19.57 1.45
C ILE A 42 3.57 18.25 1.61
N TYR A 43 3.80 17.78 2.83
CA TYR A 43 4.56 16.55 3.06
C TYR A 43 3.80 15.31 2.60
N LEU A 44 4.55 14.32 2.13
CA LEU A 44 3.99 13.00 1.86
C LEU A 44 3.76 12.23 3.16
N PHE A 45 2.68 11.46 3.21
CA PHE A 45 2.37 10.58 4.34
C PHE A 45 2.70 9.14 3.96
N VAL A 46 3.59 8.51 4.74
CA VAL A 46 4.02 7.10 4.62
C VAL A 46 4.22 6.63 3.17
N GLY A 47 4.89 7.47 2.36
CA GLY A 47 5.26 7.09 1.01
C GLY A 47 4.14 6.97 -0.02
N THR A 48 2.90 7.29 0.34
CA THR A 48 1.72 6.97 -0.49
C THR A 48 0.72 8.12 -0.63
N SER A 49 0.49 8.93 0.41
CA SER A 49 -0.43 10.09 0.39
C SER A 49 -1.77 9.81 -0.32
N THR A 50 -2.47 8.78 0.13
CA THR A 50 -3.66 8.25 -0.59
C THR A 50 -4.92 9.12 -0.46
N PHE A 51 -4.87 10.24 0.24
CA PHE A 51 -5.96 11.22 0.36
C PHE A 51 -5.82 12.36 -0.66
N SER A 52 -5.38 12.01 -1.86
CA SER A 52 -5.34 12.86 -3.04
C SER A 52 -5.83 12.05 -4.23
N GLU A 53 -6.45 12.72 -5.20
CA GLU A 53 -6.89 12.09 -6.46
C GLU A 53 -5.70 11.47 -7.18
N TYR A 54 -4.58 12.21 -7.24
CA TYR A 54 -3.31 11.76 -7.78
C TYR A 54 -2.23 11.74 -6.70
N THR A 55 -1.32 10.78 -6.79
CA THR A 55 -0.16 10.70 -5.93
C THR A 55 1.03 10.15 -6.71
N VAL A 56 2.22 10.62 -6.36
CA VAL A 56 3.47 10.15 -6.94
C VAL A 56 4.15 9.28 -5.90
N VAL A 57 4.47 8.05 -6.28
CA VAL A 57 5.04 7.05 -5.40
C VAL A 57 6.24 6.39 -6.06
N HIS A 58 7.19 5.94 -5.25
CA HIS A 58 8.32 5.16 -5.75
C HIS A 58 7.83 3.76 -6.19
N VAL A 59 8.43 3.18 -7.23
CA VAL A 59 8.04 1.86 -7.78
C VAL A 59 8.06 0.75 -6.71
N GLY A 60 9.00 0.82 -5.77
CA GLY A 60 9.08 -0.10 -4.62
C GLY A 60 7.98 0.09 -3.55
N CYS A 61 7.16 1.14 -3.64
CA CYS A 61 6.05 1.43 -2.72
C CYS A 61 4.70 0.99 -3.29
N LEU A 62 4.68 0.16 -4.33
CA LEU A 62 3.46 -0.37 -4.91
C LEU A 62 3.67 -1.78 -5.45
N ALA A 63 2.57 -2.50 -5.61
CA ALA A 63 2.55 -3.79 -6.27
C ALA A 63 1.50 -3.75 -7.39
N LYS A 64 1.88 -4.19 -8.60
CA LYS A 64 0.95 -4.46 -9.69
C LYS A 64 0.04 -5.61 -9.29
N ILE A 65 -1.26 -5.44 -9.51
CA ILE A 65 -2.29 -6.44 -9.19
C ILE A 65 -3.08 -6.82 -10.43
N ASN A 66 -3.88 -7.88 -10.30
CA ASN A 66 -4.76 -8.33 -11.37
C ASN A 66 -5.76 -7.23 -11.76
N SER A 67 -5.84 -6.89 -13.05
CA SER A 67 -6.74 -5.87 -13.59
C SER A 67 -8.23 -6.20 -13.38
N ALA A 68 -8.58 -7.48 -13.22
CA ALA A 68 -9.94 -7.92 -12.90
C ALA A 68 -10.30 -7.78 -11.41
N ALA A 69 -9.36 -7.39 -10.54
CA ALA A 69 -9.60 -7.25 -9.12
C ALA A 69 -10.53 -6.05 -8.82
N PRO A 70 -11.56 -6.22 -7.97
CA PRO A 70 -12.46 -5.15 -7.57
C PRO A 70 -11.71 -4.16 -6.64
N LEU A 71 -11.27 -3.03 -7.20
CA LEU A 71 -10.42 -2.03 -6.53
C LEU A 71 -11.03 -1.43 -5.27
N ASP A 72 -12.36 -1.36 -5.19
CA ASP A 72 -13.12 -0.92 -4.01
C ASP A 72 -12.97 -1.88 -2.82
N LYS A 73 -12.75 -3.17 -3.09
CA LYS A 73 -12.58 -4.19 -2.06
C LYS A 73 -11.12 -4.48 -1.75
N VAL A 74 -10.27 -4.60 -2.78
CA VAL A 74 -8.87 -4.99 -2.56
C VAL A 74 -8.01 -3.88 -1.95
N CYS A 75 -8.50 -2.64 -1.90
CA CYS A 75 -7.77 -1.53 -1.29
C CYS A 75 -7.41 -1.79 0.19
N ILE A 76 -8.23 -2.52 0.93
CA ILE A 76 -7.95 -2.86 2.34
C ILE A 76 -6.74 -3.79 2.53
N LEU A 77 -6.32 -4.48 1.46
CA LEU A 77 -5.13 -5.34 1.46
C LEU A 77 -3.83 -4.53 1.51
N SER A 78 -3.86 -3.23 1.23
CA SER A 78 -2.66 -2.38 1.28
C SER A 78 -2.11 -2.20 2.69
N PHE A 79 -2.92 -2.53 3.72
CA PHE A 79 -2.55 -2.31 5.11
C PHE A 79 -3.13 -3.34 6.09
N GLY A 80 -4.24 -3.02 6.73
CA GLY A 80 -4.62 -3.65 8.00
C GLY A 80 -4.79 -5.15 7.88
N ILE A 81 -5.43 -5.60 6.81
CA ILE A 81 -5.68 -7.03 6.57
C ILE A 81 -4.39 -7.80 6.27
N SER A 82 -3.51 -7.27 5.41
CA SER A 82 -2.24 -7.94 5.13
C SER A 82 -1.31 -7.94 6.34
N THR A 83 -1.39 -6.91 7.18
CA THR A 83 -0.63 -6.82 8.43
C THR A 83 -1.05 -7.90 9.42
N GLY A 84 -2.35 -8.06 9.67
CA GLY A 84 -2.87 -9.11 10.56
C GLY A 84 -2.50 -10.50 10.04
N LEU A 85 -2.93 -10.79 8.81
CA LEU A 85 -2.65 -12.08 8.17
C LEU A 85 -1.16 -12.43 8.18
N GLY A 86 -0.30 -11.46 7.89
CA GLY A 86 1.15 -11.63 7.96
C GLY A 86 1.66 -11.82 9.39
N ALA A 87 1.11 -11.10 10.36
CA ALA A 87 1.45 -11.23 11.77
C ALA A 87 1.11 -12.62 12.33
N THR A 88 0.11 -13.32 11.80
CA THR A 88 -0.18 -14.72 12.19
C THR A 88 0.60 -15.74 11.37
N LEU A 89 0.59 -15.62 10.04
CA LEU A 89 1.13 -16.64 9.14
C LEU A 89 2.64 -16.59 8.95
N ASN A 90 3.27 -15.42 9.12
CA ASN A 90 4.69 -15.25 8.80
C ASN A 90 5.58 -15.11 10.04
N VAL A 91 5.03 -14.72 11.19
CA VAL A 91 5.81 -14.42 12.41
C VAL A 91 5.77 -15.59 13.42
N PRO A 92 4.67 -15.87 14.14
CA PRO A 92 4.58 -16.95 15.12
C PRO A 92 4.32 -18.32 14.47
N LYS A 93 3.72 -18.36 13.26
CA LYS A 93 3.47 -19.60 12.49
C LYS A 93 2.81 -20.71 13.33
N PRO A 94 1.63 -20.45 13.94
CA PRO A 94 0.98 -21.43 14.79
C PRO A 94 0.67 -22.70 14.00
N THR A 95 0.87 -23.85 14.65
CA THR A 95 0.56 -25.15 14.04
C THR A 95 -0.91 -25.49 14.25
N LYS A 96 -1.46 -26.36 13.40
CA LYS A 96 -2.84 -26.84 13.52
C LYS A 96 -3.07 -27.42 14.93
N GLY A 97 -4.11 -26.91 15.61
CA GLY A 97 -4.44 -27.30 16.99
C GLY A 97 -3.84 -26.42 18.08
N SER A 98 -3.04 -25.42 17.72
CA SER A 98 -2.57 -24.40 18.67
C SER A 98 -3.73 -23.50 19.13
N SER A 99 -3.67 -23.04 20.39
CA SER A 99 -4.55 -21.98 20.88
C SER A 99 -3.87 -20.62 20.68
N VAL A 100 -4.61 -19.66 20.11
CA VAL A 100 -4.12 -18.30 19.83
C VAL A 100 -5.00 -17.30 20.60
N ALA A 101 -4.36 -16.30 21.22
CA ALA A 101 -5.04 -15.18 21.84
C ALA A 101 -4.73 -13.91 21.06
N ILE A 102 -5.78 -13.20 20.63
CA ILE A 102 -5.67 -11.96 19.86
C ILE A 102 -6.19 -10.82 20.73
N PHE A 103 -5.38 -9.78 20.92
CA PHE A 103 -5.75 -8.63 21.74
C PHE A 103 -6.08 -7.43 20.85
N GLY A 104 -7.36 -7.05 20.84
CA GLY A 104 -7.93 -6.02 19.96
C GLY A 104 -8.79 -6.62 18.86
N LEU A 105 -9.84 -5.91 18.43
CA LEU A 105 -10.81 -6.36 17.42
C LEU A 105 -10.95 -5.34 16.27
N GLY A 106 -9.86 -4.63 15.98
CA GLY A 106 -9.77 -3.72 14.84
C GLY A 106 -9.41 -4.44 13.54
N VAL A 107 -9.27 -3.69 12.44
CA VAL A 107 -9.03 -4.25 11.08
C VAL A 107 -7.81 -5.18 10.98
N VAL A 108 -6.78 -4.96 11.81
CA VAL A 108 -5.59 -5.82 11.85
C VAL A 108 -5.93 -7.18 12.44
N ALA A 109 -6.58 -7.19 13.59
CA ALA A 109 -6.91 -8.40 14.34
C ALA A 109 -8.10 -9.19 13.77
N PHE A 110 -8.91 -8.57 12.91
CA PHE A 110 -10.14 -9.19 12.41
C PHE A 110 -9.91 -10.43 11.55
N VAL A 111 -8.72 -10.56 10.98
CA VAL A 111 -8.38 -11.62 9.99
C VAL A 111 -7.45 -12.70 10.56
N ASP A 112 -7.22 -12.67 11.87
CA ASP A 112 -6.39 -13.62 12.64
C ASP A 112 -7.26 -14.64 13.38
#